data_AF-A0A520MS02-F1
#
_entry.id   AF-A0A520MS02-F1
#
_cell.length_a   1.000
_cell.length_b   1.000
_cell.length_c   1.000
_cell.angle_alpha   90.00
_cell.angle_beta   90.00
_cell.angle_gamma   90.00
#
_symmetry.space_group_name_H-M   'P 1'
#
loop_
_entity.id
_entity.type
_entity.pdbx_description
1 polymer ?
#
loop_
_entity_poly.entity_id
_entity_poly.type
_entity_poly.pdbx_seq_one_letter_code
_entity_poly.pdbx_strand_id
1 'polypeptide(L)'
;MGDKAINLNQQLNEIESLFSTGHIKKAQKDLRKLNSQFGKGKPIPSKFRHKFQRLNFTAKEYDDWAEFATSDKRTELINEVGKLQAEKLEPRSLANRINSLQKQWQNLDQHGKTASKEKWSTFKEACEKAWAPCKDYFAVLESKKEENRDKKLALLKDIDAFPAGKTVENTTVIQIVMFLKGIHERWKLFAPVPDKDFQDLNNKFKVSRDAVNKLLEQVEIHNRTIKETVIEEVKNLSKEDIDASVLKIRELQDHWRTLGPAGKKLDPEINQKFEQVCDEFLRIKDKELDESRGLMDIIIKDLRDKKVAPGEAEQRFMELENLLGTPEEKKFKKAIKDFAMLQKNEKAQEKLKSYQDLFEELIEKGSDKVSKDLIPEFVNGKPSESMDLNEAAIRFQMFAGLDPIGPKEMVSRVKFEELRNRFTEKSIDMNEKLKEHFTNLVYSKGTSSKKESADVKKAMVKALKKVEQLLP
;
A
#
# COMPACT_ATOMS: atom_id res chain seq x y z
N MET A 1 -54.17 95.17 -13.66
CA MET A 1 -52.92 95.10 -12.85
C MET A 1 -53.12 94.56 -11.43
N GLY A 2 -54.36 94.42 -10.93
CA GLY A 2 -54.67 93.94 -9.56
C GLY A 2 -54.34 92.46 -9.29
N ASP A 3 -54.77 91.53 -10.16
CA ASP A 3 -54.58 90.08 -9.92
C ASP A 3 -53.12 89.63 -9.84
N LYS A 4 -52.24 90.24 -10.65
CA LYS A 4 -50.80 89.97 -10.60
C LYS A 4 -50.13 90.49 -9.33
N ALA A 5 -50.66 91.55 -8.73
CA ALA A 5 -50.14 92.12 -7.48
C ALA A 5 -50.56 91.30 -6.25
N ILE A 6 -51.77 90.74 -6.27
CA ILE A 6 -52.28 89.83 -5.23
C ILE A 6 -51.49 88.51 -5.24
N ASN A 7 -51.23 87.97 -6.44
CA ASN A 7 -50.43 86.74 -6.60
C ASN A 7 -48.98 86.90 -6.10
N LEU A 8 -48.33 88.04 -6.36
CA LEU A 8 -46.97 88.30 -5.90
C LEU A 8 -46.87 88.43 -4.37
N ASN A 9 -47.84 89.10 -3.73
CA ASN A 9 -47.86 89.21 -2.27
C ASN A 9 -48.02 87.84 -1.60
N GLN A 10 -48.88 86.98 -2.15
CA GLN A 10 -49.08 85.62 -1.68
C GLN A 10 -47.78 84.80 -1.79
N GLN A 11 -47.10 84.84 -2.94
CA GLN A 11 -45.80 84.17 -3.14
C GLN A 11 -44.73 84.66 -2.15
N LEU A 12 -44.65 85.97 -1.89
CA LEU A 12 -43.69 86.51 -0.92
C LEU A 12 -44.02 86.10 0.52
N ASN A 13 -45.30 86.02 0.89
CA ASN A 13 -45.74 85.53 2.20
C ASN A 13 -45.45 84.03 2.38
N GLU A 14 -45.67 83.23 1.33
CA GLU A 14 -45.35 81.80 1.33
C GLU A 14 -43.85 81.57 1.50
N ILE A 15 -43.00 82.30 0.78
CA ILE A 15 -41.54 82.23 0.93
C ILE A 15 -41.10 82.64 2.34
N GLU A 16 -41.69 83.70 2.91
CA GLU A 16 -41.40 84.14 4.28
C GLU A 16 -41.78 83.07 5.32
N SER A 17 -42.95 82.45 5.17
CA SER A 17 -43.40 81.33 6.01
C SER A 17 -42.48 80.12 5.90
N LEU A 18 -41.98 79.83 4.70
CA LEU A 18 -41.01 78.75 4.50
C LEU A 18 -39.67 79.02 5.21
N PHE A 19 -39.20 80.27 5.27
CA PHE A 19 -38.03 80.62 6.07
C PHE A 19 -38.30 80.50 7.58
N SER A 20 -39.44 80.99 8.08
CA SER A 20 -39.76 80.94 9.51
C SER A 20 -40.03 79.52 10.04
N THR A 21 -40.57 78.63 9.19
CA THR A 21 -40.82 77.22 9.52
C THR A 21 -39.59 76.31 9.30
N GLY A 22 -38.44 76.87 8.92
CA GLY A 22 -37.19 76.12 8.74
C GLY A 22 -37.04 75.37 7.41
N HIS A 23 -37.97 75.54 6.46
CA HIS A 23 -37.91 74.96 5.11
C HIS A 23 -36.99 75.77 4.17
N ILE A 24 -35.77 76.06 4.64
CA ILE A 24 -34.81 77.01 4.04
C ILE A 24 -34.54 76.71 2.56
N LYS A 25 -34.25 75.45 2.18
CA LYS A 25 -33.96 75.08 0.79
C LYS A 25 -35.15 75.31 -0.16
N LYS A 26 -36.37 75.07 0.32
CA LYS A 26 -37.58 75.30 -0.47
C LYS A 26 -37.83 76.81 -0.63
N ALA A 27 -37.68 77.58 0.45
CA ALA A 27 -37.77 79.03 0.43
C ALA A 27 -36.76 79.66 -0.54
N GLN A 28 -35.49 79.25 -0.49
CA GLN A 28 -34.44 79.70 -1.41
C GLN A 28 -34.72 79.30 -2.87
N LYS A 29 -35.23 78.08 -3.11
CA LYS A 29 -35.60 77.63 -4.46
C LYS A 29 -36.72 78.49 -5.05
N ASP A 30 -37.77 78.74 -4.28
CA ASP A 30 -38.91 79.53 -4.73
C ASP A 30 -38.54 81.02 -4.87
N LEU A 31 -37.66 81.53 -4.02
CA LEU A 31 -37.08 82.87 -4.17
C LEU A 31 -36.18 83.00 -5.41
N ARG A 32 -35.36 81.99 -5.75
CA ARG A 32 -34.56 81.99 -6.99
C ARG A 32 -35.45 81.99 -8.24
N LYS A 33 -36.55 81.22 -8.24
CA LYS A 33 -37.55 81.29 -9.31
C LYS A 33 -38.13 82.70 -9.41
N LEU A 34 -38.49 83.31 -8.29
CA LEU A 34 -39.03 84.66 -8.27
C LEU A 34 -38.00 85.71 -8.78
N ASN A 35 -36.74 85.61 -8.36
CA ASN A 35 -35.63 86.43 -8.86
C ASN A 35 -35.44 86.30 -10.38
N SER A 36 -35.62 85.10 -10.94
CA SER A 36 -35.52 84.89 -12.40
C SER A 36 -36.66 85.58 -13.19
N GLN A 37 -37.84 85.74 -12.56
CA GLN A 37 -39.00 86.39 -13.19
C GLN A 37 -38.89 87.93 -13.16
N PHE A 38 -38.20 88.50 -12.17
CA PHE A 38 -38.08 89.95 -11.92
C PHE A 38 -36.64 90.48 -12.08
N GLY A 39 -35.99 90.13 -13.20
CA GLY A 39 -34.62 90.56 -13.54
C GLY A 39 -34.52 92.01 -14.03
N LYS A 40 -33.34 92.41 -14.52
CA LYS A 40 -32.98 93.80 -14.92
C LYS A 40 -33.94 94.46 -15.92
N GLY A 41 -34.70 93.69 -16.71
CA GLY A 41 -35.68 94.20 -17.67
C GLY A 41 -37.13 94.31 -17.15
N LYS A 42 -37.44 93.79 -15.96
CA LYS A 42 -38.78 93.82 -15.35
C LYS A 42 -38.65 93.98 -13.82
N PRO A 43 -38.52 95.22 -13.31
CA PRO A 43 -38.32 95.45 -11.89
C PRO A 43 -39.56 95.07 -11.08
N ILE A 44 -39.34 94.60 -9.85
CA ILE A 44 -40.44 94.27 -8.95
C ILE A 44 -41.24 95.54 -8.60
N PRO A 45 -42.57 95.47 -8.45
CA PRO A 45 -43.38 96.64 -8.09
C PRO A 45 -42.88 97.29 -6.79
N SER A 46 -42.82 98.62 -6.76
CA SER A 46 -42.25 99.42 -5.66
C SER A 46 -42.80 99.00 -4.28
N LYS A 47 -44.12 98.71 -4.19
CA LYS A 47 -44.80 98.28 -2.96
C LYS A 47 -44.23 97.00 -2.32
N PHE A 48 -43.63 96.11 -3.11
CA PHE A 48 -43.08 94.82 -2.63
C PHE A 48 -41.55 94.79 -2.59
N ARG A 49 -40.89 95.88 -3.01
CA ARG A 49 -39.43 95.96 -3.15
C ARG A 49 -38.69 95.69 -1.84
N HIS A 50 -39.10 96.34 -0.75
CA HIS A 50 -38.45 96.15 0.57
C HIS A 50 -38.59 94.71 1.07
N LYS A 51 -39.78 94.11 0.95
CA LYS A 51 -40.03 92.73 1.38
C LYS A 51 -39.21 91.73 0.57
N PHE A 52 -39.18 91.90 -0.75
CA PHE A 52 -38.37 91.07 -1.65
C PHE A 52 -36.87 91.22 -1.40
N GLN A 53 -36.38 92.43 -1.17
CA GLN A 53 -34.98 92.67 -0.80
C GLN A 53 -34.64 92.04 0.56
N ARG A 54 -35.54 92.13 1.55
CA ARG A 54 -35.38 91.47 2.85
C ARG A 54 -35.30 89.96 2.71
N LEU A 55 -36.19 89.34 1.92
CA LEU A 55 -36.15 87.89 1.68
C LEU A 55 -34.88 87.44 0.94
N ASN A 56 -34.37 88.27 0.03
CA ASN A 56 -33.07 88.04 -0.61
C ASN A 56 -31.91 88.17 0.37
N PHE A 57 -31.98 89.11 1.31
CA PHE A 57 -30.99 89.24 2.37
C PHE A 57 -31.02 88.03 3.31
N THR A 58 -32.19 87.61 3.79
CA THR A 58 -32.33 86.41 4.64
C THR A 58 -31.86 85.14 3.91
N ALA A 59 -32.18 85.00 2.62
CA ALA A 59 -31.70 83.89 1.82
C ALA A 59 -30.16 83.86 1.73
N LYS A 60 -29.54 85.04 1.62
CA LYS A 60 -28.09 85.22 1.61
C LYS A 60 -27.48 84.92 2.98
N GLU A 61 -28.07 85.39 4.08
CA GLU A 61 -27.61 85.06 5.44
C GLU A 61 -27.61 83.54 5.70
N TYR A 62 -28.67 82.84 5.28
CA TYR A 62 -28.70 81.37 5.37
C TYR A 62 -27.65 80.69 4.48
N ASP A 63 -27.37 81.23 3.29
CA ASP A 63 -26.29 80.74 2.44
C ASP A 63 -24.91 80.99 3.09
N ASP A 64 -24.71 82.13 3.72
CA ASP A 64 -23.47 82.50 4.41
C ASP A 64 -23.27 81.66 5.68
N TRP A 65 -24.33 81.38 6.45
CA TRP A 65 -24.28 80.45 7.58
C TRP A 65 -24.04 78.99 7.15
N ALA A 66 -24.67 78.55 6.06
CA ALA A 66 -24.42 77.22 5.50
C ALA A 66 -22.99 77.08 4.97
N GLU A 67 -22.44 78.15 4.38
CA GLU A 67 -21.04 78.20 3.97
C GLU A 67 -20.10 78.15 5.16
N PHE A 68 -20.36 78.95 6.20
CA PHE A 68 -19.58 78.96 7.43
C PHE A 68 -19.55 77.58 8.10
N ALA A 69 -20.72 76.96 8.30
CA ALA A 69 -20.85 75.64 8.93
C ALA A 69 -20.16 74.49 8.17
N THR A 70 -19.96 74.64 6.85
CA THR A 70 -19.29 73.64 6.00
C THR A 70 -17.85 74.01 5.64
N SER A 71 -17.46 75.26 5.83
CA SER A 71 -16.13 75.80 5.53
C SER A 71 -15.05 75.16 6.40
N ASP A 72 -15.30 75.03 7.69
CA ASP A 72 -14.35 74.45 8.65
C ASP A 72 -14.13 72.97 8.35
N LYS A 73 -15.22 72.21 8.17
CA LYS A 73 -15.18 70.78 7.78
C LYS A 73 -14.45 70.54 6.46
N ARG A 74 -14.62 71.42 5.46
CA ARG A 74 -13.86 71.32 4.19
C ARG A 74 -12.36 71.56 4.38
N THR A 75 -12.01 72.48 5.27
CA THR A 75 -10.61 72.77 5.61
C THR A 75 -10.00 71.58 6.37
N GLU A 76 -10.76 70.95 7.27
CA GLU A 76 -10.39 69.68 7.92
C GLU A 76 -10.17 68.56 6.91
N LEU A 77 -11.08 68.37 5.94
CA LEU A 77 -10.94 67.35 4.90
C LEU A 77 -9.67 67.56 4.05
N ILE A 78 -9.35 68.81 3.68
CA ILE A 78 -8.11 69.13 2.95
C ILE A 78 -6.88 68.78 3.81
N ASN A 79 -6.90 69.13 5.10
CA ASN A 79 -5.81 68.81 6.02
C ASN A 79 -5.67 67.30 6.23
N GLU A 80 -6.77 66.56 6.35
CA GLU A 80 -6.76 65.10 6.43
C GLU A 80 -6.14 64.47 5.19
N VAL A 81 -6.54 64.89 3.98
CA VAL A 81 -5.92 64.41 2.74
C VAL A 81 -4.42 64.72 2.71
N GLY A 82 -4.02 65.92 3.15
CA GLY A 82 -2.61 66.30 3.26
C GLY A 82 -1.81 65.40 4.22
N LYS A 83 -2.40 65.00 5.35
CA LYS A 83 -1.78 64.08 6.32
C LYS A 83 -1.57 62.68 5.74
N LEU A 84 -2.48 62.19 4.89
CA LEU A 84 -2.36 60.87 4.25
C LEU A 84 -1.09 60.74 3.39
N GLN A 85 -0.55 61.86 2.88
CA GLN A 85 0.71 61.85 2.15
C GLN A 85 1.91 61.50 3.07
N ALA A 86 1.85 61.88 4.35
CA ALA A 86 2.91 61.63 5.32
C ALA A 86 2.80 60.26 6.01
N GLU A 87 1.59 59.71 6.12
CA GLU A 87 1.32 58.47 6.89
C GLU A 87 1.86 57.17 6.26
N LYS A 88 2.43 57.20 5.05
CA LYS A 88 3.00 56.02 4.34
C LYS A 88 2.11 54.76 4.43
N LEU A 89 0.80 54.93 4.22
CA LEU A 89 -0.16 53.84 4.25
C LEU A 89 0.01 52.92 3.03
N GLU A 90 -0.35 51.65 3.19
CA GLU A 90 -0.43 50.69 2.09
C GLU A 90 -1.38 51.21 0.98
N PRO A 91 -1.04 51.07 -0.31
CA PRO A 91 -1.77 51.69 -1.43
C PRO A 91 -3.28 51.39 -1.45
N ARG A 92 -3.69 50.19 -1.02
CA ARG A 92 -5.12 49.83 -0.98
C ARG A 92 -5.88 50.53 0.15
N SER A 93 -5.25 50.67 1.32
CA SER A 93 -5.81 51.38 2.46
C SER A 93 -5.88 52.89 2.17
N LEU A 94 -4.80 53.43 1.60
CA LEU A 94 -4.71 54.81 1.15
C LEU A 94 -5.83 55.15 0.14
N ALA A 95 -6.02 54.30 -0.87
CA ALA A 95 -7.10 54.45 -1.84
C ALA A 95 -8.51 54.47 -1.20
N ASN A 96 -8.76 53.58 -0.24
CA ASN A 96 -10.04 53.53 0.47
C ASN A 96 -10.27 54.78 1.33
N ARG A 97 -9.24 55.28 2.00
CA ARG A 97 -9.32 56.49 2.83
C ARG A 97 -9.55 57.73 1.97
N ILE A 98 -8.82 57.87 0.85
CA ILE A 98 -9.06 58.94 -0.14
C ILE A 98 -10.51 58.90 -0.65
N ASN A 99 -11.00 57.72 -1.05
CA ASN A 99 -12.40 57.55 -1.49
C ASN A 99 -13.42 57.92 -0.40
N SER A 100 -13.13 57.60 0.87
CA SER A 100 -13.99 57.99 1.99
C SER A 100 -14.05 59.52 2.14
N LEU A 101 -12.90 60.21 2.08
CA LEU A 101 -12.83 61.67 2.17
C LEU A 101 -13.51 62.35 0.98
N GLN A 102 -13.37 61.81 -0.23
CA GLN A 102 -14.10 62.28 -1.40
C GLN A 102 -15.62 62.12 -1.23
N LYS A 103 -16.10 61.00 -0.67
CA LYS A 103 -17.52 60.80 -0.35
C LYS A 103 -18.02 61.79 0.71
N GLN A 104 -17.21 62.07 1.73
CA GLN A 104 -17.55 63.07 2.75
C GLN A 104 -17.64 64.47 2.14
N TRP A 105 -16.71 64.83 1.25
CA TRP A 105 -16.79 66.08 0.50
C TRP A 105 -18.05 66.16 -0.37
N GLN A 106 -18.36 65.11 -1.14
CA GLN A 106 -19.57 65.03 -1.96
C GLN A 106 -20.84 65.16 -1.11
N ASN A 107 -20.87 64.58 0.09
CA ASN A 107 -21.99 64.71 1.02
C ASN A 107 -22.16 66.17 1.48
N LEU A 108 -21.07 66.86 1.83
CA LEU A 108 -21.10 68.29 2.17
C LEU A 108 -21.63 69.14 1.00
N ASP A 109 -21.27 68.81 -0.24
CA ASP A 109 -21.76 69.50 -1.43
C ASP A 109 -23.24 69.18 -1.75
N GLN A 110 -23.70 67.95 -1.49
CA GLN A 110 -25.09 67.54 -1.71
C GLN A 110 -26.05 68.15 -0.69
N HIS A 111 -25.59 68.30 0.57
CA HIS A 111 -26.43 68.74 1.68
C HIS A 111 -26.21 70.19 2.10
N GLY A 112 -25.13 70.86 1.68
CA GLY A 112 -24.81 72.27 1.97
C GLY A 112 -24.68 73.17 0.73
N LYS A 113 -24.10 74.37 0.91
CA LYS A 113 -23.69 75.25 -0.20
C LYS A 113 -22.42 74.68 -0.83
N THR A 114 -22.37 74.56 -2.16
CA THR A 114 -21.20 74.04 -2.89
C THR A 114 -19.93 74.82 -2.53
N ALA A 115 -18.81 74.11 -2.43
CA ALA A 115 -17.52 74.73 -2.14
C ALA A 115 -17.16 75.84 -3.14
N SER A 116 -16.38 76.82 -2.70
CA SER A 116 -15.75 77.78 -3.61
C SER A 116 -14.82 77.06 -4.59
N LYS A 117 -14.64 77.64 -5.78
CA LYS A 117 -13.77 77.08 -6.83
C LYS A 117 -12.34 76.85 -6.31
N GLU A 118 -11.85 77.76 -5.46
CA GLU A 118 -10.52 77.68 -4.83
C GLU A 118 -10.42 76.48 -3.88
N LYS A 119 -11.34 76.34 -2.92
CA LYS A 119 -11.32 75.22 -1.95
C LYS A 119 -11.44 73.86 -2.63
N TRP A 120 -12.27 73.77 -3.67
CA TRP A 120 -12.38 72.56 -4.48
C TRP A 120 -11.08 72.24 -5.23
N SER A 121 -10.42 73.23 -5.83
CA SER A 121 -9.14 73.03 -6.52
C SER A 121 -8.08 72.50 -5.56
N THR A 122 -7.95 73.11 -4.38
CA THR A 122 -6.98 72.68 -3.36
C THR A 122 -7.25 71.25 -2.87
N PHE A 123 -8.51 70.91 -2.62
CA PHE A 123 -8.89 69.54 -2.23
C PHE A 123 -8.58 68.53 -3.33
N LYS A 124 -8.94 68.85 -4.58
CA LYS A 124 -8.70 67.98 -5.73
C LYS A 124 -7.21 67.73 -5.94
N GLU A 125 -6.39 68.77 -5.92
CA GLU A 125 -4.93 68.64 -6.05
C GLU A 125 -4.31 67.82 -4.91
N ALA A 126 -4.78 68.00 -3.68
CA ALA A 126 -4.35 67.20 -2.55
C ALA A 126 -4.72 65.71 -2.74
N CYS A 127 -5.94 65.42 -3.21
CA CYS A 127 -6.36 64.05 -3.52
C CYS A 127 -5.55 63.43 -4.65
N GLU A 128 -5.26 64.17 -5.74
CA GLU A 128 -4.46 63.68 -6.87
C GLU A 128 -3.03 63.35 -6.44
N LYS A 129 -2.41 64.21 -5.63
CA LYS A 129 -1.08 63.95 -5.05
C LYS A 129 -1.07 62.74 -4.13
N ALA A 130 -2.07 62.61 -3.25
CA ALA A 130 -2.21 61.46 -2.37
C ALA A 130 -2.52 60.15 -3.13
N TRP A 131 -3.16 60.24 -4.30
CA TRP A 131 -3.51 59.07 -5.13
C TRP A 131 -2.37 58.57 -6.03
N ALA A 132 -1.33 59.36 -6.28
CA ALA A 132 -0.25 58.99 -7.20
C ALA A 132 0.37 57.60 -6.91
N PRO A 133 0.72 57.23 -5.65
CA PRO A 133 1.23 55.89 -5.34
C PRO A 133 0.21 54.77 -5.59
N CYS A 134 -1.08 55.06 -5.35
CA CYS A 134 -2.16 54.11 -5.62
C CYS A 134 -2.28 53.82 -7.12
N LYS A 135 -2.14 54.85 -7.96
CA LYS A 135 -2.20 54.72 -9.42
C LYS A 135 -1.13 53.76 -9.94
N ASP A 136 0.12 53.93 -9.51
CA ASP A 136 1.23 53.08 -9.94
C ASP A 136 1.05 51.64 -9.43
N TYR A 137 0.65 51.47 -8.17
CA TYR A 137 0.35 50.16 -7.59
C TYR A 137 -0.75 49.41 -8.37
N PHE A 138 -1.87 50.08 -8.67
CA PHE A 138 -2.95 49.47 -9.44
C PHE A 138 -2.56 49.21 -10.90
N ALA A 139 -1.70 50.04 -11.49
CA ALA A 139 -1.16 49.79 -12.83
C ALA A 139 -0.29 48.51 -12.85
N VAL A 140 0.57 48.31 -11.84
CA VAL A 140 1.37 47.08 -11.71
C VAL A 140 0.46 45.86 -11.48
N LEU A 141 -0.57 45.99 -10.64
CA LEU A 141 -1.53 44.90 -10.43
C LEU A 141 -2.29 44.54 -11.71
N GLU A 142 -2.71 45.54 -12.49
CA GLU A 142 -3.41 45.31 -13.75
C GLU A 142 -2.48 44.67 -14.79
N SER A 143 -1.24 45.13 -14.88
CA SER A 143 -0.21 44.49 -15.72
C SER A 143 0.04 43.03 -15.34
N LYS A 144 0.09 42.70 -14.05
CA LYS A 144 0.19 41.29 -13.59
C LYS A 144 -1.03 40.46 -13.97
N LYS A 145 -2.24 41.04 -13.93
CA LYS A 145 -3.45 40.33 -14.38
C LYS A 145 -3.40 40.07 -15.89
N GLU A 146 -2.94 41.04 -16.69
CA GLU A 146 -2.75 40.86 -18.13
C GLU A 146 -1.70 39.78 -18.43
N GLU A 147 -0.57 39.78 -17.71
CA GLU A 147 0.43 38.72 -17.82
C GLU A 147 -0.15 37.34 -17.48
N ASN A 148 -0.96 37.25 -16.41
CA ASN A 148 -1.65 36.01 -16.04
C ASN A 148 -2.67 35.57 -17.09
N ARG A 149 -3.38 36.50 -17.74
CA ARG A 149 -4.28 36.22 -18.86
C ARG A 149 -3.50 35.58 -20.01
N ASP A 150 -2.36 36.16 -20.37
CA ASP A 150 -1.54 35.67 -21.48
C ASP A 150 -0.94 34.30 -21.17
N LYS A 151 -0.50 34.08 -19.92
CA LYS A 151 -0.08 32.74 -19.44
C LYS A 151 -1.22 31.72 -19.52
N LYS A 152 -2.45 32.10 -19.17
CA LYS A 152 -3.63 31.21 -19.31
C LYS A 152 -3.96 30.91 -20.76
N LEU A 153 -3.86 31.89 -21.65
CA LEU A 153 -4.04 31.68 -23.09
C LEU A 153 -2.96 30.73 -23.66
N ALA A 154 -1.72 30.84 -23.20
CA ALA A 154 -0.66 29.89 -23.54
C ALA A 154 -0.97 28.48 -23.03
N LEU A 155 -1.43 28.33 -21.78
CA LEU A 155 -1.87 27.04 -21.25
C LEU A 155 -3.01 26.42 -22.07
N LEU A 156 -3.96 27.21 -22.55
CA LEU A 156 -5.04 26.70 -23.41
C LEU A 156 -4.49 26.08 -24.70
N LYS A 157 -3.50 26.75 -25.33
CA LYS A 157 -2.80 26.18 -26.50
C LYS A 157 -2.10 24.88 -26.17
N ASP A 158 -1.44 24.77 -25.01
CA ASP A 158 -0.79 23.53 -24.57
C ASP A 158 -1.82 22.40 -24.39
N ILE A 159 -3.01 22.70 -23.84
CA ILE A 159 -4.09 21.72 -23.64
C ILE A 159 -4.64 21.26 -24.99
N ASP A 160 -4.91 22.18 -25.91
CA ASP A 160 -5.47 21.87 -27.23
C ASP A 160 -4.49 21.09 -28.10
N ALA A 161 -3.18 21.35 -27.95
CA ALA A 161 -2.13 20.63 -28.65
C ALA A 161 -1.87 19.23 -28.07
N PHE A 162 -2.22 18.97 -26.80
CA PHE A 162 -1.87 17.71 -26.14
C PHE A 162 -2.43 16.46 -26.83
N PRO A 163 -3.69 16.41 -27.29
CA PRO A 163 -4.21 15.24 -28.00
C PRO A 163 -3.58 15.01 -29.38
N ALA A 164 -2.95 16.02 -29.98
CA ALA A 164 -2.41 15.90 -31.33
C ALA A 164 -1.28 14.85 -31.40
N GLY A 165 -1.39 13.89 -32.33
CA GLY A 165 -0.44 12.80 -32.50
C GLY A 165 -0.51 11.68 -31.45
N LYS A 166 -1.44 11.79 -30.49
CA LYS A 166 -1.70 10.74 -29.49
C LYS A 166 -2.76 9.77 -29.99
N THR A 167 -2.48 8.48 -29.87
CA THR A 167 -3.41 7.38 -30.14
C THR A 167 -3.62 6.57 -28.86
N VAL A 168 -4.64 5.72 -28.85
CA VAL A 168 -4.93 4.85 -27.70
C VAL A 168 -3.82 3.86 -27.39
N GLU A 169 -3.00 3.53 -28.39
CA GLU A 169 -1.89 2.56 -28.29
C GLU A 169 -0.60 3.19 -27.77
N ASN A 170 -0.34 4.46 -28.09
CA ASN A 170 0.94 5.13 -27.78
C ASN A 170 0.88 6.02 -26.53
N THR A 171 -0.29 6.13 -25.90
CA THR A 171 -0.53 7.04 -24.78
C THR A 171 -1.08 6.29 -23.58
N THR A 172 -0.49 6.52 -22.41
CA THR A 172 -0.93 5.88 -21.16
C THR A 172 -1.86 6.78 -20.35
N VAL A 173 -2.78 6.17 -19.60
CA VAL A 173 -3.66 6.89 -18.65
C VAL A 173 -2.87 7.75 -17.68
N ILE A 174 -1.75 7.24 -17.16
CA ILE A 174 -0.90 7.97 -16.20
C ILE A 174 -0.36 9.26 -16.81
N GLN A 175 0.14 9.23 -18.05
CA GLN A 175 0.62 10.43 -18.74
C GLN A 175 -0.48 11.50 -18.88
N ILE A 176 -1.70 11.10 -19.26
CA ILE A 176 -2.82 12.03 -19.42
C ILE A 176 -3.24 12.62 -18.07
N VAL A 177 -3.35 11.79 -17.03
CA VAL A 177 -3.74 12.23 -15.69
C VAL A 177 -2.70 13.19 -15.08
N MET A 178 -1.41 12.89 -15.24
CA MET A 178 -0.33 13.77 -14.78
C MET A 178 -0.36 15.11 -15.53
N PHE A 179 -0.60 15.09 -16.84
CA PHE A 179 -0.76 16.31 -17.63
C PHE A 179 -1.94 17.17 -17.14
N LEU A 180 -3.13 16.56 -16.98
CA LEU A 180 -4.33 17.25 -16.49
C LEU A 180 -4.11 17.85 -15.09
N LYS A 181 -3.43 17.13 -14.20
CA LYS A 181 -3.08 17.63 -12.86
C LYS A 181 -2.16 18.85 -12.93
N GLY A 182 -1.08 18.76 -13.70
CA GLY A 182 -0.12 19.86 -13.85
C GLY A 182 -0.72 21.10 -14.53
N ILE A 183 -1.62 20.90 -15.50
CA ILE A 183 -2.40 22.00 -16.10
C ILE A 183 -3.29 22.68 -15.06
N HIS A 184 -4.00 21.92 -14.23
CA HIS A 184 -4.89 22.47 -13.20
C HIS A 184 -4.13 23.26 -12.14
N GLU A 185 -2.95 22.79 -11.73
CA GLU A 185 -2.07 23.51 -10.81
C GLU A 185 -1.57 24.83 -11.41
N ARG A 186 -1.10 24.82 -12.67
CA ARG A 186 -0.69 26.05 -13.38
C ARG A 186 -1.86 27.02 -13.58
N TRP A 187 -3.07 26.51 -13.87
CA TRP A 187 -4.26 27.34 -14.03
C TRP A 187 -4.63 28.09 -12.74
N LYS A 188 -4.46 27.45 -11.58
CA LYS A 188 -4.66 28.07 -10.26
C LYS A 188 -3.58 29.10 -9.95
N LEU A 189 -2.33 28.84 -10.33
CA LEU A 189 -1.20 29.74 -10.10
C LEU A 189 -1.37 31.08 -10.83
N PHE A 190 -1.92 31.06 -12.05
CA PHE A 190 -2.11 32.26 -12.88
C PHE A 190 -3.45 32.97 -12.56
N ALA A 191 -3.64 33.33 -11.30
CA ALA A 191 -4.77 34.11 -10.82
C ALA A 191 -4.27 35.27 -9.91
N PRO A 192 -4.92 36.44 -9.91
CA PRO A 192 -6.12 36.83 -10.66
C PRO A 192 -5.84 37.22 -12.12
N VAL A 193 -6.91 37.31 -12.93
CA VAL A 193 -6.95 37.81 -14.33
C VAL A 193 -7.92 38.99 -14.43
N PRO A 194 -7.97 39.75 -15.54
CA PRO A 194 -8.94 40.83 -15.71
C PRO A 194 -10.38 40.30 -15.68
N ASP A 195 -11.28 41.01 -15.01
CA ASP A 195 -12.65 40.54 -14.75
C ASP A 195 -13.42 40.26 -16.05
N LYS A 196 -13.17 41.05 -17.09
CA LYS A 196 -13.74 40.89 -18.43
C LYS A 196 -13.39 39.55 -19.08
N ASP A 197 -12.19 39.02 -18.79
CA ASP A 197 -11.64 37.82 -19.42
C ASP A 197 -11.92 36.56 -18.58
N PHE A 198 -12.29 36.71 -17.30
CA PHE A 198 -12.43 35.60 -16.36
C PHE A 198 -13.42 34.53 -16.82
N GLN A 199 -14.61 34.94 -17.27
CA GLN A 199 -15.64 33.99 -17.71
C GLN A 199 -15.26 33.29 -19.01
N ASP A 200 -14.75 34.03 -19.99
CA ASP A 200 -14.30 33.49 -21.28
C ASP A 200 -13.15 32.48 -21.11
N LEU A 201 -12.12 32.83 -20.34
CA LEU A 201 -10.99 31.94 -20.06
C LEU A 201 -11.43 30.65 -19.36
N ASN A 202 -12.33 30.72 -18.38
CA ASN A 202 -12.83 29.53 -17.68
C ASN A 202 -13.68 28.64 -18.59
N ASN A 203 -14.47 29.22 -19.49
CA ASN A 203 -15.25 28.46 -20.46
C ASN A 203 -14.32 27.76 -21.46
N LYS A 204 -13.33 28.47 -22.01
CA LYS A 204 -12.30 27.88 -22.88
C LYS A 204 -11.54 26.75 -22.18
N PHE A 205 -11.17 26.93 -20.92
CA PHE A 205 -10.48 25.91 -20.14
C PHE A 205 -11.30 24.62 -19.97
N LYS A 206 -12.61 24.74 -19.75
CA LYS A 206 -13.50 23.57 -19.69
C LYS A 206 -13.52 22.85 -21.04
N VAL A 207 -13.78 23.58 -22.12
CA VAL A 207 -13.86 23.02 -23.49
C VAL A 207 -12.55 22.35 -23.91
N SER A 208 -11.41 23.00 -23.72
CA SER A 208 -10.09 22.43 -24.05
C SER A 208 -9.80 21.16 -23.24
N ARG A 209 -10.19 21.13 -21.95
CA ARG A 209 -10.05 19.93 -21.11
C ARG A 209 -10.94 18.79 -21.56
N ASP A 210 -12.11 19.07 -22.12
CA ASP A 210 -13.03 18.01 -22.58
C ASP A 210 -12.39 17.18 -23.70
N ALA A 211 -11.57 17.78 -24.58
CA ALA A 211 -10.84 17.04 -25.61
C ALA A 211 -9.82 16.06 -24.99
N VAL A 212 -9.07 16.50 -23.98
CA VAL A 212 -8.11 15.64 -23.26
C VAL A 212 -8.82 14.56 -22.43
N ASN A 213 -9.95 14.89 -21.82
CA ASN A 213 -10.78 13.92 -21.09
C ASN A 213 -11.38 12.86 -22.03
N LYS A 214 -11.78 13.23 -23.25
CA LYS A 214 -12.23 12.27 -24.27
C LYS A 214 -11.12 11.32 -24.69
N LEU A 215 -9.88 11.82 -24.86
CA LEU A 215 -8.72 10.95 -25.11
C LEU A 215 -8.48 10.00 -23.94
N LEU A 216 -8.58 10.49 -22.69
CA LEU A 216 -8.48 9.64 -21.50
C LEU A 216 -9.52 8.52 -21.51
N GLU A 217 -10.78 8.85 -21.78
CA GLU A 217 -11.87 7.88 -21.88
C GLU A 217 -11.60 6.84 -22.98
N GLN A 218 -11.10 7.26 -24.14
CA GLN A 218 -10.74 6.34 -25.23
C GLN A 218 -9.61 5.38 -24.85
N VAL A 219 -8.57 5.86 -24.16
CA VAL A 219 -7.48 5.00 -23.67
C VAL A 219 -7.99 4.03 -22.60
N GLU A 220 -8.85 4.49 -21.68
CA GLU A 220 -9.46 3.63 -20.66
C GLU A 220 -10.33 2.53 -21.29
N ILE A 221 -11.14 2.86 -22.31
CA ILE A 221 -11.93 1.90 -23.08
C ILE A 221 -11.04 0.91 -23.82
N HIS A 222 -9.97 1.38 -24.46
CA HIS A 222 -9.03 0.49 -25.17
C HIS A 222 -8.35 -0.51 -24.22
N ASN A 223 -7.82 -0.03 -23.10
CA ASN A 223 -7.23 -0.89 -22.05
C ASN A 223 -8.26 -1.89 -21.52
N ARG A 224 -9.51 -1.45 -21.33
CA ARG A 224 -10.61 -2.32 -20.93
C ARG A 224 -10.84 -3.44 -21.93
N THR A 225 -10.92 -3.14 -23.22
CA THR A 225 -11.16 -4.14 -24.26
C THR A 225 -10.02 -5.17 -24.32
N ILE A 226 -8.76 -4.74 -24.19
CA ILE A 226 -7.62 -5.66 -24.13
C ILE A 226 -7.72 -6.55 -22.88
N LYS A 227 -7.99 -5.96 -21.71
CA LYS A 227 -8.20 -6.72 -20.47
C LYS A 227 -9.35 -7.72 -20.59
N GLU A 228 -10.49 -7.34 -21.15
CA GLU A 228 -11.61 -8.25 -21.40
C GLU A 228 -11.23 -9.38 -22.35
N THR A 229 -10.40 -9.11 -23.36
CA THR A 229 -9.86 -10.14 -24.28
C THR A 229 -8.96 -11.12 -23.53
N VAL A 230 -8.05 -10.64 -22.68
CA VAL A 230 -7.17 -11.50 -21.86
C VAL A 230 -7.98 -12.38 -20.91
N ILE A 231 -9.05 -11.84 -20.31
CA ILE A 231 -9.96 -12.64 -19.48
C ILE A 231 -10.58 -13.78 -20.31
N GLU A 232 -11.02 -13.49 -21.52
CA GLU A 232 -11.63 -14.49 -22.40
C GLU A 232 -10.61 -15.54 -22.88
N GLU A 233 -9.36 -15.13 -23.13
CA GLU A 233 -8.25 -16.05 -23.41
C GLU A 233 -8.03 -17.02 -22.24
N VAL A 234 -8.01 -16.53 -20.99
CA VAL A 234 -7.89 -17.39 -19.81
C VAL A 234 -9.08 -18.36 -19.70
N LYS A 235 -10.32 -17.89 -19.94
CA LYS A 235 -11.50 -18.76 -19.87
C LYS A 235 -11.49 -19.88 -20.90
N ASN A 236 -10.89 -19.64 -22.07
CA ASN A 236 -10.81 -20.61 -23.16
C ASN A 236 -9.66 -21.61 -22.99
N LEU A 237 -8.83 -21.49 -21.96
CA LEU A 237 -7.79 -22.47 -21.65
C LEU A 237 -8.40 -23.81 -21.24
N SER A 238 -7.71 -24.90 -21.61
CA SER A 238 -8.17 -26.26 -21.31
C SER A 238 -8.07 -26.55 -19.82
N LYS A 239 -9.14 -27.11 -19.24
CA LYS A 239 -9.15 -27.63 -17.88
C LYS A 239 -8.66 -29.08 -17.79
N GLU A 240 -8.35 -29.72 -18.92
CA GLU A 240 -7.82 -31.09 -18.99
C GLU A 240 -6.29 -31.10 -18.93
N ASP A 241 -5.63 -30.09 -19.51
CA ASP A 241 -4.18 -29.89 -19.43
C ASP A 241 -3.87 -28.68 -18.53
N ILE A 242 -4.03 -28.91 -17.22
CA ILE A 242 -3.92 -27.86 -16.20
C ILE A 242 -2.49 -27.31 -16.12
N ASP A 243 -1.46 -28.13 -16.33
CA ASP A 243 -0.08 -27.67 -16.27
C ASP A 243 0.29 -26.72 -17.40
N ALA A 244 -0.08 -27.04 -18.65
CA ALA A 244 0.11 -26.12 -19.77
C ALA A 244 -0.73 -24.85 -19.60
N SER A 245 -1.98 -24.98 -19.14
CA SER A 245 -2.86 -23.84 -18.86
C SER A 245 -2.30 -22.92 -17.78
N VAL A 246 -1.73 -23.45 -16.69
CA VAL A 246 -1.12 -22.64 -15.63
C VAL A 246 0.13 -21.90 -16.11
N LEU A 247 0.93 -22.50 -17.00
CA LEU A 247 2.04 -21.78 -17.63
C LEU A 247 1.53 -20.61 -18.48
N LYS A 248 0.47 -20.83 -19.27
CA LYS A 248 -0.12 -19.77 -20.09
C LYS A 248 -0.76 -18.66 -19.26
N ILE A 249 -1.43 -19.01 -18.15
CA ILE A 249 -1.97 -18.04 -17.20
C ILE A 249 -0.88 -17.14 -16.64
N ARG A 250 0.32 -17.67 -16.33
CA ARG A 250 1.44 -16.83 -15.86
C ARG A 250 1.88 -15.81 -16.91
N GLU A 251 1.99 -16.22 -18.18
CA GLU A 251 2.30 -15.28 -19.27
C GLU A 251 1.22 -14.18 -19.40
N LEU A 252 -0.05 -14.56 -19.29
CA LEU A 252 -1.18 -13.62 -19.35
C LEU A 252 -1.23 -12.70 -18.12
N GLN A 253 -0.85 -13.18 -16.93
CA GLN A 253 -0.70 -12.36 -15.73
C GLN A 253 0.44 -11.35 -15.86
N ASP A 254 1.56 -11.74 -16.48
CA ASP A 254 2.66 -10.82 -16.76
C ASP A 254 2.26 -9.78 -17.80
N HIS A 255 1.56 -10.18 -18.86
CA HIS A 255 0.98 -9.25 -19.82
C HIS A 255 -0.01 -8.28 -19.14
N TRP A 256 -0.91 -8.79 -18.28
CA TRP A 256 -1.89 -8.00 -17.54
C TRP A 256 -1.26 -6.87 -16.73
N ARG A 257 -0.10 -7.12 -16.10
CA ARG A 257 0.64 -6.11 -15.32
C ARG A 257 1.20 -4.97 -16.18
N THR A 258 1.42 -5.22 -17.47
CA THR A 258 1.87 -4.17 -18.41
C THR A 258 0.71 -3.32 -18.93
N LEU A 259 -0.54 -3.80 -18.80
CA LEU A 259 -1.71 -3.07 -19.26
C LEU A 259 -2.03 -1.88 -18.35
N GLY A 260 -2.43 -0.78 -18.97
CA GLY A 260 -2.90 0.39 -18.24
C GLY A 260 -4.24 0.17 -17.53
N PRO A 261 -4.63 1.09 -16.63
CA PRO A 261 -5.93 1.01 -15.97
C PRO A 261 -7.09 1.21 -16.96
N ALA A 262 -8.21 0.53 -16.68
CA ALA A 262 -9.47 0.57 -17.44
C ALA A 262 -10.49 1.60 -16.87
N GLY A 263 -9.99 2.59 -16.14
CA GLY A 263 -10.79 3.64 -15.50
C GLY A 263 -11.19 3.33 -14.05
N LYS A 264 -11.32 4.38 -13.23
CA LYS A 264 -11.41 4.27 -11.76
C LYS A 264 -12.57 3.41 -11.23
N LYS A 265 -13.69 3.36 -11.95
CA LYS A 265 -14.89 2.64 -11.50
C LYS A 265 -14.89 1.17 -11.93
N LEU A 266 -14.39 0.88 -13.13
CA LEU A 266 -14.49 -0.43 -13.76
C LEU A 266 -13.23 -1.28 -13.54
N ASP A 267 -12.06 -0.66 -13.36
CA ASP A 267 -10.79 -1.38 -13.18
C ASP A 267 -10.83 -2.38 -12.01
N PRO A 268 -11.39 -2.06 -10.82
CA PRO A 268 -11.52 -3.03 -9.73
C PRO A 268 -12.38 -4.24 -10.10
N GLU A 269 -13.50 -4.02 -10.80
CA GLU A 269 -14.41 -5.10 -11.22
C GLU A 269 -13.75 -6.01 -12.26
N ILE A 270 -13.02 -5.43 -13.20
CA ILE A 270 -12.29 -6.18 -14.24
C ILE A 270 -11.14 -6.99 -13.63
N ASN A 271 -10.37 -6.39 -12.72
CA ASN A 271 -9.28 -7.09 -12.03
C ASN A 271 -9.83 -8.26 -11.19
N GLN A 272 -10.95 -8.06 -10.49
CA GLN A 272 -11.60 -9.13 -9.74
C GLN A 272 -12.07 -10.28 -10.66
N LYS A 273 -12.64 -9.98 -11.82
CA LYS A 273 -13.03 -11.01 -12.80
C LYS A 273 -11.82 -11.79 -13.30
N PHE A 274 -10.70 -11.12 -13.59
CA PHE A 274 -9.47 -11.77 -14.02
C PHE A 274 -8.90 -12.70 -12.94
N GLU A 275 -8.83 -12.22 -11.70
CA GLU A 275 -8.40 -13.02 -10.54
C GLU A 275 -9.27 -14.26 -10.36
N GLN A 276 -10.60 -14.11 -10.42
CA GLN A 276 -11.55 -15.22 -10.29
C GLN A 276 -11.32 -16.32 -11.33
N VAL A 277 -11.16 -15.95 -12.61
CA VAL A 277 -10.92 -16.94 -13.65
C VAL A 277 -9.56 -17.62 -13.46
N CYS A 278 -8.50 -16.88 -13.07
CA CYS A 278 -7.21 -17.49 -12.78
C CYS A 278 -7.27 -18.46 -11.58
N ASP A 279 -7.98 -18.08 -10.52
CA ASP A 279 -8.14 -18.88 -9.30
C ASP A 279 -8.86 -20.20 -9.56
N GLU A 280 -9.78 -20.26 -10.53
CA GLU A 280 -10.43 -21.52 -10.92
C GLU A 280 -9.42 -22.58 -11.35
N PHE A 281 -8.43 -22.22 -12.19
CA PHE A 281 -7.41 -23.15 -12.66
C PHE A 281 -6.44 -23.55 -11.55
N LEU A 282 -6.04 -22.59 -10.70
CA LEU A 282 -5.16 -22.88 -9.57
C LEU A 282 -5.82 -23.82 -8.56
N ARG A 283 -7.13 -23.66 -8.30
CA ARG A 283 -7.89 -24.59 -7.44
C ARG A 283 -7.94 -26.00 -7.99
N ILE A 284 -8.07 -26.16 -9.32
CA ILE A 284 -8.04 -27.49 -9.94
C ILE A 284 -6.65 -28.12 -9.75
N LYS A 285 -5.59 -27.35 -10.03
CA LYS A 285 -4.20 -27.80 -9.84
C LYS A 285 -3.90 -28.21 -8.39
N ASP A 286 -4.35 -27.41 -7.43
CA ASP A 286 -4.16 -27.70 -6.01
C ASP A 286 -4.91 -28.99 -5.62
N LYS A 287 -6.11 -29.20 -6.16
CA LYS A 287 -6.90 -30.42 -5.93
C LYS A 287 -6.22 -31.66 -6.50
N GLU A 288 -5.71 -31.61 -7.74
CA GLU A 288 -4.96 -32.72 -8.36
C GLU A 288 -3.70 -33.07 -7.54
N LEU A 289 -3.02 -32.05 -7.03
CA LEU A 289 -1.84 -32.22 -6.18
C LEU A 289 -2.21 -32.88 -4.83
N ASP A 290 -3.29 -32.45 -4.20
CA ASP A 290 -3.76 -33.04 -2.93
C ASP A 290 -4.27 -34.48 -3.10
N GLU A 291 -4.97 -34.78 -4.20
CA GLU A 291 -5.37 -36.14 -4.55
C GLU A 291 -4.13 -37.04 -4.73
N SER A 292 -3.09 -36.54 -5.41
CA SER A 292 -1.83 -37.26 -5.62
C SER A 292 -1.05 -37.47 -4.32
N ARG A 293 -1.04 -36.48 -3.42
CA ARG A 293 -0.50 -36.62 -2.06
C ARG A 293 -1.21 -37.71 -1.26
N GLY A 294 -2.55 -37.75 -1.35
CA GLY A 294 -3.35 -38.81 -0.73
C GLY A 294 -2.98 -40.20 -1.25
N LEU A 295 -2.79 -40.34 -2.57
CA LEU A 295 -2.32 -41.60 -3.18
C LEU A 295 -0.91 -41.97 -2.70
N MET A 296 0.02 -41.01 -2.64
CA MET A 296 1.35 -41.22 -2.10
C MET A 296 1.31 -41.73 -0.65
N ASP A 297 0.48 -41.14 0.21
CA ASP A 297 0.33 -41.57 1.60
C ASP A 297 -0.22 -43.00 1.70
N ILE A 298 -1.15 -43.38 0.81
CA ILE A 298 -1.66 -44.75 0.69
C ILE A 298 -0.53 -45.70 0.28
N ILE A 299 0.29 -45.35 -0.73
CA ILE A 299 1.43 -46.17 -1.16
C ILE A 299 2.42 -46.38 -0.01
N ILE A 300 2.75 -45.31 0.74
CA ILE A 300 3.64 -45.40 1.90
C ILE A 300 3.03 -46.27 3.01
N LYS A 301 1.71 -46.22 3.20
CA LYS A 301 1.01 -47.09 4.16
C LYS A 301 1.06 -48.56 3.72
N ASP A 302 0.74 -48.86 2.47
CA ASP A 302 0.77 -50.23 1.95
C ASP A 302 2.19 -50.82 1.97
N LEU A 303 3.21 -50.00 1.75
CA LEU A 303 4.61 -50.38 1.92
C LEU A 303 4.88 -50.76 3.39
N ARG A 304 4.50 -49.90 4.35
CA ARG A 304 4.68 -50.18 5.79
C ARG A 304 3.94 -51.42 6.26
N ASP A 305 2.72 -51.64 5.74
CA ASP A 305 1.90 -52.81 6.03
C ASP A 305 2.39 -54.09 5.31
N LYS A 306 3.53 -54.02 4.57
CA LYS A 306 4.11 -55.11 3.78
C LYS A 306 3.16 -55.67 2.71
N LYS A 307 2.17 -54.89 2.27
CA LYS A 307 1.22 -55.28 1.21
C LYS A 307 1.80 -55.13 -0.19
N VAL A 308 2.76 -54.22 -0.37
CA VAL A 308 3.48 -54.01 -1.63
C VAL A 308 4.98 -54.06 -1.39
N ALA A 309 5.73 -54.52 -2.40
CA ALA A 309 7.18 -54.51 -2.38
C ALA A 309 7.73 -53.09 -2.64
N PRO A 310 8.95 -52.74 -2.18
CA PRO A 310 9.55 -51.44 -2.44
C PRO A 310 9.61 -51.05 -3.92
N GLY A 311 9.94 -51.98 -4.81
CA GLY A 311 9.98 -51.72 -6.25
C GLY A 311 8.61 -51.44 -6.86
N GLU A 312 7.55 -52.10 -6.37
CA GLU A 312 6.17 -51.83 -6.79
C GLU A 312 5.69 -50.48 -6.26
N ALA A 313 6.03 -50.14 -5.02
CA ALA A 313 5.73 -48.82 -4.45
C ALA A 313 6.43 -47.69 -5.24
N GLU A 314 7.67 -47.89 -5.66
CA GLU A 314 8.40 -46.95 -6.53
C GLU A 314 7.69 -46.78 -7.88
N GLN A 315 7.25 -47.87 -8.52
CA GLN A 315 6.50 -47.80 -9.78
C GLN A 315 5.21 -47.01 -9.63
N ARG A 316 4.39 -47.32 -8.61
CA ARG A 316 3.15 -46.58 -8.33
C ARG A 316 3.38 -45.10 -8.01
N PHE A 317 4.51 -44.76 -7.37
CA PHE A 317 4.87 -43.36 -7.12
C PHE A 317 5.29 -42.63 -8.41
N MET A 318 5.96 -43.31 -9.35
CA MET A 318 6.37 -42.70 -10.62
C MET A 318 5.17 -42.34 -11.53
N GLU A 319 4.03 -43.00 -11.36
CA GLU A 319 2.76 -42.64 -12.02
C GLU A 319 2.20 -41.29 -11.51
N LEU A 320 2.63 -40.83 -10.33
CA LEU A 320 2.26 -39.52 -9.76
C LEU A 320 3.21 -38.43 -10.28
N GLU A 321 3.17 -38.18 -11.59
CA GLU A 321 4.10 -37.28 -12.28
C GLU A 321 4.19 -35.87 -11.66
N ASN A 322 3.05 -35.36 -11.17
CA ASN A 322 2.95 -34.04 -10.54
C ASN A 322 3.67 -33.92 -9.17
N LEU A 323 4.06 -35.04 -8.54
CA LEU A 323 4.86 -35.07 -7.31
C LEU A 323 6.36 -35.23 -7.59
N LEU A 324 6.78 -35.48 -8.83
CA LEU A 324 8.19 -35.63 -9.18
C LEU A 324 8.93 -34.29 -9.04
N GLY A 325 10.14 -34.32 -8.49
CA GLY A 325 10.96 -33.13 -8.22
C GLY A 325 10.51 -32.29 -7.02
N THR A 326 9.40 -32.64 -6.37
CA THR A 326 8.84 -31.91 -5.23
C THR A 326 9.42 -32.40 -3.88
N PRO A 327 9.21 -31.67 -2.77
CA PRO A 327 9.56 -32.17 -1.43
C PRO A 327 8.93 -33.52 -1.08
N GLU A 328 7.79 -33.85 -1.68
CA GLU A 328 7.05 -35.09 -1.51
C GLU A 328 7.85 -36.29 -2.02
N GLU A 329 8.54 -36.17 -3.15
CA GLU A 329 9.46 -37.21 -3.63
C GLU A 329 10.56 -37.53 -2.61
N LYS A 330 11.10 -36.50 -1.94
CA LYS A 330 12.11 -36.70 -0.89
C LYS A 330 11.53 -37.44 0.32
N LYS A 331 10.28 -37.12 0.70
CA LYS A 331 9.57 -37.83 1.77
C LYS A 331 9.33 -39.29 1.38
N PHE A 332 8.90 -39.56 0.14
CA PHE A 332 8.71 -40.92 -0.37
C PHE A 332 10.01 -41.73 -0.34
N LYS A 333 11.09 -41.19 -0.90
CA LYS A 333 12.42 -41.82 -0.88
C LYS A 333 12.92 -42.10 0.54
N LYS A 334 12.61 -41.23 1.50
CA LYS A 334 12.92 -41.48 2.91
C LYS A 334 12.12 -42.67 3.45
N ALA A 335 10.82 -42.75 3.18
CA ALA A 335 9.98 -43.87 3.62
C ALA A 335 10.48 -45.22 3.08
N ILE A 336 10.93 -45.28 1.82
CA ILE A 336 11.54 -46.49 1.23
C ILE A 336 12.81 -46.91 1.99
N LYS A 337 13.69 -45.95 2.29
CA LYS A 337 14.92 -46.22 3.07
C LYS A 337 14.61 -46.68 4.50
N ASP A 338 13.66 -46.03 5.16
CA ASP A 338 13.24 -46.37 6.51
C ASP A 338 12.66 -47.79 6.54
N PHE A 339 11.86 -48.17 5.54
CA PHE A 339 11.34 -49.53 5.38
C PHE A 339 12.45 -50.57 5.16
N ALA A 340 13.42 -50.27 4.28
CA ALA A 340 14.56 -51.16 4.05
C ALA A 340 15.41 -51.37 5.32
N MET A 341 15.59 -50.31 6.13
CA MET A 341 16.28 -50.38 7.42
C MET A 341 15.50 -51.24 8.42
N LEU A 342 14.17 -51.07 8.49
CA LEU A 342 13.30 -51.90 9.33
C LEU A 342 13.39 -53.38 8.94
N GLN A 343 13.32 -53.72 7.64
CA GLN A 343 13.48 -55.11 7.20
C GLN A 343 14.85 -55.69 7.53
N LYS A 344 15.93 -54.89 7.41
CA LYS A 344 17.28 -55.33 7.78
C LYS A 344 17.36 -55.61 9.28
N ASN A 345 16.77 -54.75 10.11
CA ASN A 345 16.73 -54.92 11.56
C ASN A 345 15.88 -56.12 11.98
N GLU A 346 14.72 -56.34 11.34
CA GLU A 346 13.89 -57.54 11.57
C GLU A 346 14.68 -58.82 11.24
N LYS A 347 15.34 -58.88 10.07
CA LYS A 347 16.19 -60.03 9.70
C LYS A 347 17.36 -60.23 10.68
N ALA A 348 17.99 -59.15 11.14
CA ALA A 348 19.05 -59.22 12.15
C ALA A 348 18.52 -59.77 13.48
N GLN A 349 17.33 -59.34 13.91
CA GLN A 349 16.66 -59.86 15.11
C GLN A 349 16.26 -61.33 14.97
N GLU A 350 15.76 -61.75 13.80
CA GLU A 350 15.46 -63.15 13.49
C GLU A 350 16.73 -64.02 13.55
N LYS A 351 17.84 -63.57 12.97
CA LYS A 351 19.14 -64.24 13.08
C LYS A 351 19.64 -64.29 14.53
N LEU A 352 19.53 -63.19 15.27
CA LEU A 352 19.93 -63.16 16.68
C LEU A 352 19.11 -64.16 17.50
N LYS A 353 17.81 -64.28 17.21
CA LYS A 353 16.92 -65.25 17.84
C LYS A 353 17.32 -66.68 17.48
N SER A 354 17.65 -66.99 16.23
CA SER A 354 18.10 -68.34 15.86
C SER A 354 19.39 -68.75 16.57
N TYR A 355 20.34 -67.83 16.79
CA TYR A 355 21.53 -68.10 17.59
C TYR A 355 21.23 -68.26 19.09
N GLN A 356 20.22 -67.56 19.61
CA GLN A 356 19.73 -67.79 20.98
C GLN A 356 19.15 -69.20 21.12
N ASP A 357 18.30 -69.61 20.17
CA ASP A 357 17.69 -70.94 20.15
C ASP A 357 18.77 -72.04 20.06
N LEU A 358 19.81 -71.84 19.25
CA LEU A 358 20.98 -72.75 19.18
C LEU A 358 21.69 -72.89 20.53
N PHE A 359 22.01 -71.76 21.19
CA PHE A 359 22.69 -71.78 22.48
C PHE A 359 21.84 -72.43 23.56
N GLU A 360 20.54 -72.19 23.57
CA GLU A 360 19.62 -72.86 24.49
C GLU A 360 19.61 -74.38 24.26
N GLU A 361 19.55 -74.84 23.01
CA GLU A 361 19.55 -76.27 22.70
C GLU A 361 20.88 -76.95 23.07
N LEU A 362 22.02 -76.29 22.79
CA LEU A 362 23.35 -76.78 23.21
C LEU A 362 23.44 -76.96 24.73
N ILE A 363 22.94 -76.00 25.51
CA ILE A 363 23.01 -76.03 26.96
C ILE A 363 22.08 -77.09 27.59
N GLU A 364 20.90 -77.31 27.00
CA GLU A 364 19.93 -78.28 27.52
C GLU A 364 20.22 -79.73 27.12
N LYS A 365 20.52 -79.95 25.84
CA LYS A 365 20.56 -81.28 25.23
C LYS A 365 21.97 -81.78 24.94
N GLY A 366 22.95 -80.86 24.92
CA GLY A 366 24.33 -81.14 24.51
C GLY A 366 24.49 -81.18 22.99
N SER A 367 25.73 -81.00 22.52
CA SER A 367 26.13 -80.97 21.11
C SER A 367 25.58 -82.13 20.26
N ASP A 368 25.55 -83.34 20.82
CA ASP A 368 25.21 -84.58 20.10
C ASP A 368 23.73 -84.65 19.69
N LYS A 369 22.87 -83.78 20.25
CA LYS A 369 21.42 -83.77 20.06
C LYS A 369 20.88 -82.47 19.46
N VAL A 370 21.74 -81.51 19.11
CA VAL A 370 21.32 -80.24 18.49
C VAL A 370 20.89 -80.47 17.05
N SER A 371 19.82 -79.79 16.62
CA SER A 371 19.39 -79.86 15.23
C SER A 371 20.44 -79.25 14.30
N LYS A 372 20.79 -79.97 13.22
CA LYS A 372 21.75 -79.46 12.21
C LYS A 372 21.28 -78.15 11.57
N ASP A 373 19.97 -77.91 11.54
CA ASP A 373 19.37 -76.72 10.93
C ASP A 373 19.60 -75.43 11.76
N LEU A 374 19.95 -75.56 13.05
CA LEU A 374 20.27 -74.42 13.91
C LEU A 374 21.76 -74.04 13.88
N ILE A 375 22.60 -74.89 13.28
CA ILE A 375 24.05 -74.64 13.20
C ILE A 375 24.30 -73.60 12.10
N PRO A 376 24.94 -72.46 12.41
CA PRO A 376 25.18 -71.41 11.42
C PRO A 376 26.18 -71.87 10.36
N GLU A 377 25.99 -71.48 9.10
CA GLU A 377 26.85 -71.88 7.98
C GLU A 377 28.33 -71.48 8.15
N PHE A 378 28.63 -70.47 8.97
CA PHE A 378 30.00 -70.06 9.24
C PHE A 378 30.75 -70.99 10.21
N VAL A 379 30.03 -71.90 10.88
CA VAL A 379 30.60 -72.96 11.72
C VAL A 379 31.03 -74.12 10.83
N ASN A 380 32.17 -73.96 10.17
CA ASN A 380 32.73 -74.97 9.27
C ASN A 380 34.10 -75.43 9.77
N GLY A 381 34.15 -76.65 10.30
CA GLY A 381 35.37 -77.29 10.77
C GLY A 381 35.25 -77.83 12.19
N LYS A 382 36.17 -78.72 12.57
CA LYS A 382 36.29 -79.20 13.95
C LYS A 382 37.23 -78.28 14.74
N PRO A 383 36.99 -78.09 16.05
CA PRO A 383 37.88 -77.29 16.87
C PRO A 383 39.27 -77.94 16.95
N SER A 384 40.31 -77.12 17.14
CA SER A 384 41.71 -77.54 17.31
C SER A 384 41.88 -78.43 18.55
N GLU A 385 41.14 -78.13 19.61
CA GLU A 385 41.08 -78.89 20.85
C GLU A 385 39.63 -79.13 21.28
N SER A 386 39.34 -80.34 21.74
CA SER A 386 38.01 -80.69 22.26
C SER A 386 37.86 -80.16 23.69
N MET A 387 36.80 -79.41 23.96
CA MET A 387 36.55 -78.81 25.28
C MET A 387 35.17 -79.13 25.84
N ASP A 388 35.02 -78.97 27.16
CA ASP A 388 33.73 -79.07 27.87
C ASP A 388 32.80 -77.91 27.50
N LEU A 389 31.49 -78.15 27.51
CA LEU A 389 30.48 -77.13 27.20
C LEU A 389 30.55 -75.92 28.16
N ASN A 390 30.79 -76.13 29.46
CA ASN A 390 30.93 -75.03 30.40
C ASN A 390 32.21 -74.25 30.12
N GLU A 391 33.28 -74.92 29.72
CA GLU A 391 34.53 -74.26 29.33
C GLU A 391 34.33 -73.41 28.07
N ALA A 392 33.68 -73.95 27.02
CA ALA A 392 33.35 -73.21 25.81
C ALA A 392 32.44 -71.99 26.11
N ALA A 393 31.44 -72.16 26.97
CA ALA A 393 30.54 -71.09 27.39
C ALA A 393 31.25 -70.00 28.21
N ILE A 394 32.15 -70.38 29.13
CA ILE A 394 32.97 -69.44 29.92
C ILE A 394 33.88 -68.62 28.99
N ARG A 395 34.56 -69.28 28.05
CA ARG A 395 35.43 -68.61 27.06
C ARG A 395 34.63 -67.63 26.20
N PHE A 396 33.45 -68.01 25.71
CA PHE A 396 32.59 -67.11 24.95
C PHE A 396 32.08 -65.91 25.76
N GLN A 397 31.71 -66.12 27.03
CA GLN A 397 31.30 -65.02 27.93
C GLN A 397 32.45 -64.04 28.18
N MET A 398 33.67 -64.55 28.37
CA MET A 398 34.87 -63.73 28.53
C MET A 398 35.21 -62.96 27.25
N PHE A 399 35.07 -63.59 26.07
CA PHE A 399 35.22 -62.94 24.77
C PHE A 399 34.23 -61.77 24.60
N ALA A 400 32.98 -61.95 25.04
CA ALA A 400 31.97 -60.89 25.07
C ALA A 400 32.24 -59.81 26.15
N GLY A 401 33.32 -59.91 26.91
CA GLY A 401 33.68 -58.95 27.97
C GLY A 401 32.71 -58.97 29.15
N LEU A 402 32.15 -60.13 29.47
CA LEU A 402 31.33 -60.37 30.66
C LEU A 402 32.14 -61.12 31.72
N ASP A 403 31.74 -60.97 32.99
CA ASP A 403 32.25 -61.82 34.05
C ASP A 403 31.61 -63.22 33.89
N PRO A 404 32.39 -64.27 33.60
CA PRO A 404 31.84 -65.56 33.22
C PRO A 404 31.15 -66.28 34.39
N ILE A 405 29.99 -66.83 34.09
CA ILE A 405 29.18 -67.66 34.96
C ILE A 405 29.36 -69.12 34.54
N GLY A 406 29.69 -69.97 35.52
CA GLY A 406 29.91 -71.40 35.35
C GLY A 406 30.53 -72.00 36.62
N PRO A 407 30.94 -73.28 36.60
CA PRO A 407 31.60 -73.92 37.75
C PRO A 407 32.84 -73.13 38.20
N LYS A 408 32.92 -72.78 39.50
CA LYS A 408 33.93 -71.85 40.05
C LYS A 408 35.38 -72.24 39.72
N GLU A 409 35.68 -73.54 39.75
CA GLU A 409 37.00 -74.08 39.43
C GLU A 409 37.36 -73.85 37.96
N MET A 410 36.42 -74.13 37.04
CA MET A 410 36.60 -73.90 35.59
C MET A 410 36.72 -72.41 35.27
N VAL A 411 35.89 -71.55 35.89
CA VAL A 411 35.98 -70.10 35.71
C VAL A 411 37.36 -69.57 36.09
N SER A 412 37.90 -70.02 37.23
CA SER A 412 39.22 -69.59 37.71
C SER A 412 40.35 -70.06 36.79
N ARG A 413 40.28 -71.33 36.34
CA ARG A 413 41.24 -71.92 35.40
C ARG A 413 41.26 -71.16 34.07
N VAL A 414 40.10 -71.02 33.42
CA VAL A 414 39.97 -70.36 32.12
C VAL A 414 40.36 -68.89 32.21
N LYS A 415 40.00 -68.18 33.29
CA LYS A 415 40.44 -66.79 33.50
C LYS A 415 41.97 -66.65 33.50
N PHE A 416 42.67 -67.57 34.16
CA PHE A 416 44.13 -67.56 34.22
C PHE A 416 44.77 -67.88 32.85
N GLU A 417 44.22 -68.85 32.12
CA GLU A 417 44.69 -69.19 30.77
C GLU A 417 44.51 -68.04 29.77
N GLU A 418 43.33 -67.40 29.75
CA GLU A 418 43.04 -66.26 28.87
C GLU A 418 43.86 -65.01 29.23
N LEU A 419 44.22 -64.83 30.51
CA LEU A 419 45.17 -63.80 30.93
C LEU A 419 46.57 -64.10 30.38
N ARG A 420 47.02 -65.35 30.44
CA ARG A 420 48.31 -65.78 29.89
C ARG A 420 48.39 -65.54 28.38
N ASN A 421 47.34 -65.93 27.65
CA ASN A 421 47.30 -65.84 26.19
C ASN A 421 47.21 -64.39 25.68
N ARG A 422 46.62 -63.47 26.46
CA ARG A 422 46.57 -62.03 26.14
C ARG A 422 47.93 -61.35 26.09
N PHE A 423 48.94 -61.87 26.79
CA PHE A 423 50.30 -61.32 26.72
C PHE A 423 51.08 -61.81 25.48
N THR A 424 50.58 -62.81 24.77
CA THR A 424 51.30 -63.47 23.66
C THR A 424 50.76 -63.17 22.27
N GLU A 425 49.49 -62.76 22.12
CA GLU A 425 48.87 -62.54 20.81
C GLU A 425 49.04 -61.10 20.29
N LYS A 426 49.57 -60.94 19.06
CA LYS A 426 49.63 -59.67 18.32
C LYS A 426 48.52 -59.63 17.27
N SER A 427 47.61 -58.66 17.39
CA SER A 427 46.48 -58.40 16.47
C SER A 427 45.52 -59.58 16.31
N ILE A 428 44.35 -59.49 16.95
CA ILE A 428 43.32 -60.51 16.93
C ILE A 428 42.19 -60.07 15.99
N ASP A 429 41.85 -60.90 14.99
CA ASP A 429 40.61 -60.73 14.24
C ASP A 429 39.43 -61.22 15.10
N MET A 430 38.59 -60.27 15.52
CA MET A 430 37.42 -60.54 16.36
C MET A 430 36.37 -61.41 15.65
N ASN A 431 36.29 -61.37 14.32
CA ASN A 431 35.36 -62.20 13.55
C ASN A 431 35.84 -63.65 13.47
N GLU A 432 37.16 -63.88 13.36
CA GLU A 432 37.71 -65.23 13.39
C GLU A 432 37.55 -65.85 14.79
N LYS A 433 37.81 -65.10 15.86
CA LYS A 433 37.56 -65.57 17.24
C LYS A 433 36.08 -65.86 17.50
N LEU A 434 35.16 -65.05 16.98
CA LEU A 434 33.73 -65.32 17.10
C LEU A 434 33.38 -66.68 16.47
N LYS A 435 33.86 -66.94 15.25
CA LYS A 435 33.67 -68.23 14.58
C LYS A 435 34.27 -69.38 15.39
N GLU A 436 35.47 -69.21 15.94
CA GLU A 436 36.12 -70.20 16.78
C GLU A 436 35.30 -70.52 18.03
N HIS A 437 34.78 -69.51 18.72
CA HIS A 437 33.92 -69.72 19.89
C HIS A 437 32.60 -70.43 19.54
N PHE A 438 31.96 -70.08 18.43
CA PHE A 438 30.77 -70.79 17.95
C PHE A 438 31.09 -72.26 17.59
N THR A 439 32.21 -72.52 16.92
CA THR A 439 32.69 -73.88 16.65
C THR A 439 32.94 -74.67 17.93
N ASN A 440 33.64 -74.06 18.89
CA ASN A 440 33.93 -74.68 20.19
C ASN A 440 32.65 -75.01 20.96
N LEU A 441 31.63 -74.15 20.90
CA LEU A 441 30.32 -74.41 21.51
C LEU A 441 29.59 -75.57 20.82
N VAL A 442 29.52 -75.57 19.48
CA VAL A 442 28.81 -76.59 18.70
C VAL A 442 29.44 -77.97 18.83
N TYR A 443 30.77 -78.07 18.97
CA TYR A 443 31.51 -79.33 19.12
C TYR A 443 31.95 -79.65 20.56
N SER A 444 31.45 -78.89 21.55
CA SER A 444 31.75 -79.13 22.96
C SER A 444 31.22 -80.48 23.45
N LYS A 445 31.77 -81.00 24.55
CA LYS A 445 31.30 -82.26 25.15
C LYS A 445 30.56 -82.00 26.46
N GLY A 446 29.56 -82.85 26.74
CA GLY A 446 28.81 -82.85 27.99
C GLY A 446 27.59 -81.93 27.99
N THR A 447 26.89 -81.90 29.13
CA THR A 447 25.75 -81.00 29.37
C THR A 447 25.94 -80.26 30.70
N SER A 448 25.34 -79.07 30.81
CA SER A 448 25.33 -78.33 32.08
C SER A 448 24.37 -78.98 33.07
N SER A 449 24.67 -78.93 34.38
CA SER A 449 23.72 -79.37 35.40
C SER A 449 22.44 -78.53 35.38
N LYS A 450 21.28 -79.10 35.77
CA LYS A 450 19.97 -78.42 35.67
C LYS A 450 19.91 -77.04 36.36
N LYS A 451 20.63 -76.86 37.48
CA LYS A 451 20.64 -75.59 38.23
C LYS A 451 21.59 -74.57 37.62
N GLU A 452 22.75 -75.01 37.13
CA GLU A 452 23.75 -74.14 36.47
C GLU A 452 23.30 -73.75 35.06
N SER A 453 22.52 -74.59 34.39
CA SER A 453 22.00 -74.39 33.03
C SER A 453 21.20 -73.09 32.88
N ALA A 454 20.38 -72.71 33.87
CA ALA A 454 19.55 -71.51 33.79
C ALA A 454 20.37 -70.20 33.85
N ASP A 455 21.39 -70.15 34.71
CA ASP A 455 22.24 -68.97 34.86
C ASP A 455 23.24 -68.86 33.70
N VAL A 456 23.77 -69.99 33.24
CA VAL A 456 24.63 -70.06 32.04
C VAL A 456 23.86 -69.62 30.79
N LYS A 457 22.60 -70.05 30.59
CA LYS A 457 21.76 -69.57 29.47
C LYS A 457 21.60 -68.05 29.47
N LYS A 458 21.23 -67.46 30.62
CA LYS A 458 21.09 -66.00 30.75
C LYS A 458 22.40 -65.29 30.42
N ALA A 459 23.53 -65.85 30.87
CA ALA A 459 24.85 -65.30 30.60
C ALA A 459 25.22 -65.40 29.11
N MET A 460 24.91 -66.51 28.46
CA MET A 460 25.15 -66.77 27.03
C MET A 460 24.29 -65.88 26.13
N VAL A 461 23.01 -65.66 26.46
CA VAL A 461 22.16 -64.69 25.75
C VAL A 461 22.69 -63.26 25.91
N LYS A 462 23.18 -62.90 27.10
CA LYS A 462 23.80 -61.59 27.35
C LYS A 462 25.13 -61.44 26.59
N ALA A 463 25.91 -62.51 26.50
CA ALA A 463 27.16 -62.56 25.74
C ALA A 463 26.88 -62.40 24.23
N LEU A 464 25.90 -63.13 23.70
CA LEU A 464 25.48 -63.05 22.31
C LEU A 464 25.03 -61.63 21.92
N LYS A 465 24.26 -60.95 22.77
CA LYS A 465 23.88 -59.54 22.56
C LYS A 465 25.08 -58.59 22.57
N LYS A 466 26.08 -58.83 23.42
CA LYS A 466 27.32 -58.03 23.48
C LYS A 466 28.17 -58.15 22.22
N VAL A 467 28.09 -59.28 21.52
CA VAL A 467 28.83 -59.55 20.28
C VAL A 467 27.97 -59.42 19.03
N GLU A 468 26.76 -58.86 19.13
CA GLU A 468 25.79 -58.79 18.03
C GLU A 468 26.37 -58.12 16.77
N GLN A 469 27.20 -57.10 16.93
CA GLN A 469 27.84 -56.39 15.81
C GLN A 469 28.90 -57.21 15.06
N LEU A 470 29.36 -58.31 15.65
CA LEU A 470 30.33 -59.23 15.04
C LEU A 470 29.65 -60.41 14.32
N LEU A 471 28.33 -60.60 14.52
CA LEU A 471 27.59 -61.70 13.91
C LEU A 471 27.40 -61.48 12.39
N PRO A 472 27.59 -62.51 11.55
CA PRO A 472 27.45 -62.43 10.09
C PRO A 472 26.04 -62.14 9.53
#